data_AF-A0A7Y5NQ36-F1
#
_entry.id   AF-A0A7Y5NQ36-F1
#
_cell.length_a   1.000
_cell.length_b   1.000
_cell.length_c   1.000
_cell.angle_alpha   90.00
_cell.angle_beta   90.00
_cell.angle_gamma   90.00
#
_symmetry.space_group_name_H-M   'P 1'
#
loop_
_entity.id
_entity.type
_entity.pdbx_description
1 polymer ?
#
loop_
_entity_poly.entity_id
_entity_poly.type
_entity_poly.pdbx_seq_one_letter_code
_entity_poly.pdbx_strand_id
1 'polypeptide(L)'
;MTIARSPLALALALIGCTALLTVGDQFHVQYGVISYPYGGPVFGQAWWVAPGFAVATVGFVGLAWPFAPFVVKPTRKTIAADAAWFFASYAASGILGHRVVGLTSLLFGLWMYRVARRSDRRAVIWFSVMLAVVGTLGEIALHATGVTSYARKDIVLVPAWLPVLYMQGAPLALSITRWIRGEMPSDRRVDDDD
;
A
#
# COMPACT_ATOMS: atom_id res chain seq x y z
N MET A 1 -16.63 -3.97 25.44
CA MET A 1 -16.88 -5.28 24.77
C MET A 1 -16.33 -5.17 23.35
N THR A 2 -15.16 -5.75 23.07
CA THR A 2 -14.56 -5.70 21.72
C THR A 2 -15.35 -6.61 20.79
N ILE A 3 -16.14 -6.03 19.88
CA ILE A 3 -16.77 -6.82 18.82
C ILE A 3 -15.67 -7.15 17.82
N ALA A 4 -15.11 -8.36 17.93
CA ALA A 4 -14.25 -8.92 16.90
C ALA A 4 -14.96 -8.82 15.54
N ARG A 5 -14.28 -8.33 14.51
CA ARG A 5 -14.85 -8.25 13.17
C ARG A 5 -15.13 -9.66 12.66
N SER A 6 -16.21 -9.83 11.90
CA SER A 6 -16.53 -11.13 11.33
C SER A 6 -15.42 -11.57 10.37
N PRO A 7 -15.08 -12.86 10.31
CA PRO A 7 -14.10 -13.39 9.36
C PRO A 7 -14.40 -13.00 7.91
N LEU A 8 -15.68 -12.93 7.55
CA LEU A 8 -16.15 -12.49 6.23
C LEU A 8 -15.73 -11.04 5.93
N ALA A 9 -15.89 -10.12 6.89
CA ALA A 9 -15.56 -8.71 6.68
C ALA A 9 -14.05 -8.50 6.50
N LEU A 10 -13.24 -9.28 7.23
CA LEU A 10 -11.78 -9.33 7.03
C LEU A 10 -11.42 -9.88 5.65
N ALA A 11 -12.00 -11.01 5.25
CA ALA A 11 -11.76 -11.62 3.95
C ALA A 11 -12.09 -10.66 2.80
N LEU A 12 -13.24 -9.98 2.86
CA LEU A 12 -13.64 -8.99 1.86
C LEU A 12 -12.67 -7.80 1.79
N ALA A 13 -12.16 -7.32 2.93
CA ALA A 13 -11.18 -6.24 2.94
C ALA A 13 -9.85 -6.65 2.28
N LEU A 14 -9.36 -7.86 2.57
CA LEU A 14 -8.13 -8.39 1.98
C LEU A 14 -8.30 -8.66 0.47
N ILE A 15 -9.43 -9.24 0.06
CA ILE A 15 -9.77 -9.44 -1.35
C ILE A 15 -9.84 -8.10 -2.08
N GLY A 16 -10.50 -7.09 -1.49
CA GLY A 16 -10.59 -5.75 -2.06
C GLY A 16 -9.22 -5.09 -2.26
N CYS A 17 -8.31 -5.19 -1.28
CA CYS A 17 -6.95 -4.67 -1.41
C CYS A 17 -6.15 -5.43 -2.48
N THR A 18 -6.30 -6.76 -2.53
CA THR A 18 -5.65 -7.60 -3.56
C THR A 18 -6.13 -7.23 -4.95
N ALA A 19 -7.43 -7.06 -5.14
CA ALA A 19 -8.03 -6.65 -6.41
C ALA A 19 -7.56 -5.25 -6.82
N LEU A 20 -7.50 -4.30 -5.88
CA LEU A 20 -6.99 -2.95 -6.13
C LEU A 20 -5.55 -2.99 -6.65
N LEU A 21 -4.66 -3.75 -6.00
CA LEU A 21 -3.27 -3.90 -6.42
C LEU A 21 -3.16 -4.57 -7.80
N THR A 22 -3.93 -5.65 -8.02
CA THR A 22 -3.93 -6.41 -9.28
C THR A 22 -4.38 -5.54 -10.45
N VAL A 23 -5.44 -4.74 -10.26
CA VAL A 23 -5.92 -3.79 -11.28
C VAL A 23 -4.93 -2.63 -11.43
N GLY A 24 -4.29 -2.17 -10.35
CA GLY A 24 -3.23 -1.16 -10.43
C GLY A 24 -2.06 -1.61 -11.30
N ASP A 25 -1.61 -2.85 -11.13
CA ASP A 25 -0.54 -3.42 -11.95
C ASP A 25 -0.95 -3.62 -13.42
N GLN A 26 -2.24 -3.82 -13.72
CA GLN A 26 -2.71 -3.78 -15.10
C GLN A 26 -2.45 -2.43 -15.77
N PHE A 27 -2.56 -1.30 -15.05
CA PHE A 27 -2.12 -0.02 -15.62
C PHE A 27 -0.62 -0.01 -15.92
N HIS A 28 0.21 -0.66 -15.09
CA HIS A 28 1.64 -0.76 -15.40
C HIS A 28 1.90 -1.60 -16.65
N VAL A 29 1.18 -2.71 -16.82
CA VAL A 29 1.29 -3.57 -18.01
C VAL A 29 0.81 -2.83 -19.26
N GLN A 30 -0.40 -2.28 -19.25
CA GLN A 30 -1.01 -1.66 -20.43
C GLN A 30 -0.26 -0.40 -20.91
N TYR A 31 0.38 0.33 -19.99
CA TYR A 31 1.18 1.52 -20.33
C TYR A 31 2.68 1.22 -20.46
N GLY A 32 3.08 -0.06 -20.48
CA GLY A 32 4.46 -0.48 -20.72
C GLY A 32 5.45 -0.07 -19.63
N VAL A 33 4.96 0.15 -18.40
CA VAL A 33 5.80 0.44 -17.23
C VAL A 33 6.47 -0.83 -16.72
N ILE A 34 5.71 -1.93 -16.68
CA ILE A 34 6.18 -3.25 -16.28
C ILE A 34 5.88 -4.27 -17.38
N SER A 35 6.74 -5.26 -17.53
CA SER A 35 6.52 -6.38 -18.46
C SER A 35 6.84 -7.71 -17.80
N TYR A 36 6.05 -8.72 -18.18
CA TYR A 36 6.22 -10.10 -17.76
C TYR A 36 6.79 -10.92 -18.92
N PRO A 37 7.77 -11.81 -18.68
CA PRO A 37 8.29 -12.70 -19.72
C PRO A 37 7.16 -13.45 -20.41
N TYR A 38 7.21 -13.48 -21.75
CA TYR A 38 6.24 -14.17 -22.62
C TYR A 38 4.81 -13.61 -22.63
N GLY A 39 4.56 -12.43 -22.03
CA GLY A 39 3.24 -11.77 -22.05
C GLY A 39 2.21 -12.59 -21.29
N GLY A 40 2.11 -12.37 -19.97
CA GLY A 40 1.34 -13.21 -19.06
C GLY A 40 -0.12 -13.44 -19.50
N PRO A 41 -0.74 -14.56 -19.09
CA PRO A 41 -1.99 -15.04 -19.65
C PRO A 41 -3.22 -14.17 -19.34
N VAL A 42 -3.08 -13.16 -18.47
CA VAL A 42 -4.19 -12.28 -18.04
C VAL A 42 -3.94 -10.87 -18.55
N PHE A 43 -4.32 -10.61 -19.81
CA PHE A 43 -4.11 -9.32 -20.48
C PHE A 43 -2.65 -8.82 -20.44
N GLY A 44 -1.68 -9.74 -20.48
CA GLY A 44 -0.24 -9.42 -20.39
C GLY A 44 0.35 -9.49 -18.98
N GLN A 45 -0.48 -9.60 -17.93
CA GLN A 45 -0.07 -9.80 -16.54
C GLN A 45 0.10 -11.29 -16.23
N ALA A 46 1.12 -11.63 -15.44
CA ALA A 46 1.34 -13.01 -15.03
C ALA A 46 0.27 -13.49 -14.03
N TRP A 47 -0.12 -14.77 -14.11
CA TRP A 47 -1.18 -15.35 -13.27
C TRP A 47 -0.85 -15.30 -11.77
N TRP A 48 0.44 -15.31 -11.41
CA TRP A 48 0.93 -15.32 -10.03
C TRP A 48 0.89 -13.93 -9.38
N VAL A 49 0.61 -12.86 -10.13
CA VAL A 49 0.58 -11.49 -9.62
C VAL A 49 -0.52 -11.30 -8.58
N ALA A 50 -1.74 -11.76 -8.86
CA ALA A 50 -2.83 -11.63 -7.89
C ALA A 50 -2.58 -12.44 -6.59
N PRO A 51 -2.15 -13.72 -6.64
CA PRO A 51 -1.67 -14.43 -5.45
C PRO A 51 -0.53 -13.71 -4.72
N GLY A 52 0.45 -13.17 -5.46
CA GLY A 52 1.56 -12.40 -4.90
C GLY A 52 1.07 -11.16 -4.14
N PHE A 53 0.12 -10.41 -4.71
CA PHE A 53 -0.50 -9.27 -4.04
C PHE A 53 -1.37 -9.66 -2.84
N ALA A 54 -1.98 -10.84 -2.83
CA ALA A 54 -2.68 -11.34 -1.65
C ALA A 54 -1.70 -11.57 -0.48
N VAL A 55 -0.56 -12.20 -0.76
CA VAL A 55 0.53 -12.39 0.22
C VAL A 55 1.08 -11.04 0.68
N ALA A 56 1.37 -10.13 -0.25
CA ALA A 56 1.86 -8.79 0.08
C ALA A 56 0.85 -8.00 0.92
N THR A 57 -0.44 -8.08 0.61
CA THR A 57 -1.52 -7.43 1.38
C THR A 57 -1.52 -7.91 2.82
N VAL A 58 -1.49 -9.23 3.05
CA VAL A 58 -1.42 -9.81 4.39
C VAL A 58 -0.13 -9.37 5.10
N GLY A 59 1.00 -9.40 4.40
CA GLY A 59 2.29 -8.94 4.90
C GLY A 59 2.27 -7.48 5.35
N PHE A 60 1.71 -6.57 4.54
CA PHE A 60 1.61 -5.15 4.87
C PHE A 60 0.63 -4.85 6.00
N VAL A 61 -0.49 -5.58 6.08
CA VAL A 61 -1.41 -5.50 7.24
C VAL A 61 -0.71 -6.00 8.52
N GLY A 62 0.04 -7.10 8.43
CA GLY A 62 0.85 -7.60 9.54
C GLY A 62 1.92 -6.59 9.97
N LEU A 63 2.61 -6.00 9.00
CA LEU A 63 3.65 -4.97 9.22
C LEU A 63 3.06 -3.68 9.84
N ALA A 64 1.80 -3.34 9.52
CA ALA A 64 1.07 -2.21 10.09
C ALA A 64 0.55 -2.46 11.52
N TRP A 65 0.48 -3.72 11.95
CA TRP A 65 -0.10 -4.11 13.24
C TRP A 65 0.45 -3.38 14.46
N PRO A 66 1.79 -3.20 14.63
CA PRO A 66 2.34 -2.46 15.76
C PRO A 66 2.02 -0.96 15.73
N PHE A 67 1.71 -0.40 14.55
CA PHE A 67 1.37 1.02 14.39
C PHE A 67 -0.10 1.31 14.66
N ALA A 68 -0.98 0.32 14.50
CA ALA A 68 -2.43 0.48 14.63
C ALA A 68 -2.90 1.21 15.92
N PRO A 69 -2.33 1.00 17.12
CA PRO A 69 -2.75 1.71 18.33
C PRO A 69 -2.60 3.23 18.24
N PHE A 70 -1.62 3.70 17.46
CA PHE A 70 -1.26 5.11 17.32
C PHE A 70 -2.04 5.81 16.19
N VAL A 71 -2.96 5.09 15.55
CA VAL A 71 -3.75 5.56 14.41
C VAL A 71 -5.20 5.79 14.85
N VAL A 72 -5.78 6.90 14.37
CA VAL A 72 -7.18 7.25 14.64
C VAL A 72 -8.08 6.15 14.07
N LYS A 73 -9.12 5.78 14.82
CA LYS A 73 -10.11 4.78 14.39
C LYS A 73 -10.76 5.25 13.08
N PRO A 74 -10.60 4.52 11.97
CA PRO A 74 -11.09 4.99 10.68
C PRO A 74 -12.58 4.70 10.55
N THR A 75 -13.25 5.60 9.83
CA THR A 75 -14.62 5.35 9.33
C THR A 75 -14.54 4.60 8.00
N ARG A 76 -15.64 3.96 7.58
CA ARG A 76 -15.72 3.34 6.23
C ARG A 76 -15.42 4.35 5.11
N LYS A 77 -15.88 5.60 5.27
CA LYS A 77 -15.57 6.71 4.35
C LYS A 77 -14.08 7.01 4.28
N THR A 78 -13.38 6.95 5.41
CA THR A 78 -11.92 7.16 5.48
C THR A 78 -11.18 6.04 4.76
N ILE A 79 -11.57 4.78 4.98
CA ILE A 79 -10.99 3.62 4.29
C ILE A 79 -11.19 3.74 2.78
N ALA A 80 -12.42 4.06 2.35
CA ALA A 80 -12.73 4.23 0.93
C ALA A 80 -11.92 5.38 0.29
N ALA A 81 -11.77 6.50 1.00
CA ALA A 81 -10.94 7.61 0.55
C ALA A 81 -9.45 7.22 0.45
N ASP A 82 -8.92 6.52 1.46
CA ASP A 82 -7.53 6.04 1.44
C ASP A 82 -7.29 5.05 0.31
N ALA A 83 -8.26 4.17 0.03
CA ALA A 83 -8.22 3.25 -1.10
C ALA A 83 -8.26 3.98 -2.44
N ALA A 84 -9.15 4.96 -2.60
CA ALA A 84 -9.24 5.77 -3.81
C ALA A 84 -7.95 6.56 -4.08
N TRP A 85 -7.36 7.16 -3.04
CA TRP A 85 -6.09 7.88 -3.17
C TRP A 85 -4.93 6.97 -3.57
N PHE A 86 -4.84 5.79 -2.94
CA PHE A 86 -3.80 4.84 -3.26
C PHE A 86 -3.97 4.29 -4.68
N PHE A 87 -5.19 3.89 -5.05
CA PHE A 87 -5.48 3.40 -6.40
C PHE A 87 -5.21 4.46 -7.47
N ALA A 88 -5.63 5.70 -7.26
CA ALA A 88 -5.36 6.80 -8.19
C ALA A 88 -3.85 7.05 -8.34
N SER A 89 -3.09 6.98 -7.24
CA SER A 89 -1.62 7.09 -7.28
C SER A 89 -0.98 5.94 -8.06
N TYR A 90 -1.49 4.72 -7.88
CA TYR A 90 -1.04 3.53 -8.60
C TYR A 90 -1.35 3.67 -10.10
N ALA A 91 -2.59 3.95 -10.47
CA ALA A 91 -2.98 4.15 -11.87
C ALA A 91 -2.17 5.29 -12.53
N ALA A 92 -1.97 6.41 -11.82
CA ALA A 92 -1.14 7.51 -12.30
C ALA A 92 0.31 7.09 -12.53
N SER A 93 0.86 6.19 -11.72
CA SER A 93 2.20 5.65 -11.95
C SER A 93 2.30 4.75 -13.19
N GLY A 94 1.21 4.10 -13.61
CA GLY A 94 1.14 3.43 -14.91
C GLY A 94 1.13 4.44 -16.06
N ILE A 95 0.24 5.43 -16.00
CA ILE A 95 0.04 6.40 -17.09
C ILE A 95 1.24 7.35 -17.27
N LEU A 96 1.82 7.81 -16.15
CA LEU A 96 2.85 8.84 -16.11
C LEU A 96 4.23 8.29 -15.71
N GLY A 97 4.40 6.96 -15.64
CA GLY A 97 5.63 6.31 -15.16
C GLY A 97 6.90 6.72 -15.92
N HIS A 98 6.77 7.14 -17.18
CA HIS A 98 7.86 7.66 -18.00
C HIS A 98 8.38 9.04 -17.54
N ARG A 99 7.58 9.84 -16.81
CA ARG A 99 7.92 11.17 -16.31
C ARG A 99 8.42 11.14 -14.86
N VAL A 100 9.51 10.42 -14.63
CA VAL A 100 10.01 10.08 -13.27
C VAL A 100 10.04 11.27 -12.32
N VAL A 101 10.75 12.35 -12.65
CA VAL A 101 10.88 13.50 -11.73
C VAL A 101 9.52 14.14 -11.43
N GLY A 102 8.69 14.34 -12.45
CA GLY A 102 7.36 14.95 -12.28
C GLY A 102 6.42 14.08 -11.46
N LEU A 103 6.37 12.78 -11.74
CA LEU A 103 5.54 11.81 -11.03
C LEU A 103 6.01 11.65 -9.57
N THR A 104 7.30 11.47 -9.34
CA THR A 104 7.87 11.37 -7.98
C THR A 104 7.52 12.60 -7.15
N SER A 105 7.71 13.80 -7.71
CA SER A 105 7.41 15.06 -7.03
C SER A 105 5.91 15.21 -6.73
N LEU A 106 5.06 14.85 -7.69
CA LEU A 106 3.60 14.87 -7.53
C LEU A 106 3.15 13.91 -6.42
N LEU A 107 3.58 12.64 -6.47
CA LEU A 107 3.23 11.64 -5.47
C LEU A 107 3.74 12.05 -4.08
N PHE A 108 4.95 12.60 -4.00
CA PHE A 108 5.50 13.04 -2.72
C PHE A 108 4.72 14.24 -2.16
N GLY A 109 4.43 15.25 -3.01
CA GLY A 109 3.61 16.40 -2.64
C GLY A 109 2.21 16.00 -2.17
N LEU A 110 1.54 15.08 -2.87
CA LEU A 110 0.24 14.54 -2.48
C LEU A 110 0.31 13.79 -1.14
N TRP A 111 1.34 12.99 -0.93
CA TRP A 111 1.54 12.29 0.34
C TRP A 111 1.72 13.28 1.49
N MET A 112 2.60 14.29 1.32
CA MET A 112 2.81 15.34 2.32
C MET A 112 1.51 16.06 2.65
N TYR A 113 0.75 16.46 1.64
CA TYR A 113 -0.55 17.12 1.80
C TYR A 113 -1.54 16.27 2.61
N ARG A 114 -1.64 14.97 2.29
CA ARG A 114 -2.52 14.04 3.01
C ARG A 114 -2.08 13.90 4.47
N VAL A 115 -0.78 13.68 4.71
CA VAL A 115 -0.21 13.43 6.04
C VAL A 115 -0.27 14.66 6.93
N ALA A 116 -0.02 15.86 6.40
CA ALA A 116 -0.03 17.11 7.18
C ALA A 116 -1.39 17.39 7.84
N ARG A 117 -2.48 16.87 7.28
CA ARG A 117 -3.85 17.05 7.77
C ARG A 117 -4.31 15.99 8.76
N ARG A 118 -3.45 15.02 9.07
CA ARG A 118 -3.79 13.93 9.99
C ARG A 118 -3.33 14.25 11.40
N SER A 119 -4.17 13.94 12.39
CA SER A 119 -3.79 14.03 13.80
C SER A 119 -2.82 12.93 14.22
N ASP A 120 -2.86 11.76 13.57
CA ASP A 120 -1.96 10.62 13.76
C ASP A 120 -0.72 10.64 12.84
N ARG A 121 -0.34 11.82 12.31
CA ARG A 121 0.71 11.98 11.29
C ARG A 121 2.04 11.29 11.62
N ARG A 122 2.45 11.25 12.89
CA ARG A 122 3.73 10.63 13.29
C ARG A 122 3.76 9.13 12.99
N ALA A 123 2.70 8.40 13.35
CA ALA A 123 2.60 6.97 13.08
C ALA A 123 2.54 6.68 11.58
N VAL A 124 1.81 7.52 10.83
CA VAL A 124 1.71 7.42 9.37
C VAL A 124 3.06 7.66 8.71
N ILE A 125 3.82 8.67 9.13
CA ILE A 125 5.15 8.96 8.58
C ILE A 125 6.09 7.78 8.76
N TRP A 126 6.22 7.27 9.99
CA TRP A 126 7.12 6.14 10.27
C TRP A 126 6.74 4.90 9.49
N PHE A 127 5.45 4.57 9.45
CA PHE A 127 4.98 3.43 8.68
C PHE A 127 5.14 3.64 7.17
N SER A 128 4.91 4.85 6.64
CA SER A 128 5.15 5.19 5.24
C SER A 128 6.60 4.98 4.84
N VAL A 129 7.56 5.42 5.66
CA VAL A 129 9.00 5.23 5.38
C VAL A 129 9.35 3.74 5.44
N MET A 130 8.88 3.03 6.45
CA MET A 130 9.14 1.58 6.56
C MET A 130 8.55 0.81 5.38
N LEU A 131 7.31 1.12 4.98
CA LEU A 131 6.66 0.49 3.84
C LEU A 131 7.35 0.83 2.52
N ALA A 132 7.85 2.07 2.38
CA ALA A 132 8.67 2.47 1.24
C ALA A 132 9.93 1.62 1.12
N VAL A 133 10.65 1.41 2.22
CA VAL A 133 11.87 0.59 2.24
C VAL A 133 11.55 -0.88 1.96
N VAL A 134 10.66 -1.48 2.75
CA VAL A 134 10.34 -2.92 2.66
C VAL A 134 9.71 -3.26 1.32
N GLY A 135 8.76 -2.45 0.85
CA GLY A 135 8.11 -2.64 -0.44
C GLY A 135 9.10 -2.55 -1.60
N THR A 136 9.94 -1.50 -1.60
CA THR A 136 10.95 -1.33 -2.66
C THR A 136 11.95 -2.49 -2.66
N LEU A 137 12.45 -2.93 -1.50
CA LEU A 137 13.36 -4.07 -1.42
C LEU A 137 12.69 -5.38 -1.91
N GLY A 138 11.42 -5.59 -1.58
CA GLY A 138 10.65 -6.74 -2.07
C GLY A 138 10.54 -6.75 -3.59
N GLU A 139 10.27 -5.60 -4.20
CA GLU A 139 10.23 -5.43 -5.66
C GLU A 139 11.60 -5.64 -6.30
N ILE A 140 12.67 -5.09 -5.71
CA ILE A 140 14.04 -5.33 -6.18
C ILE A 140 14.37 -6.82 -6.18
N ALA A 141 14.05 -7.53 -5.09
CA ALA A 141 14.29 -8.96 -4.98
C ALA A 141 13.48 -9.75 -6.01
N LEU A 142 12.20 -9.41 -6.22
CA LEU A 142 11.36 -10.03 -7.23
C LEU A 142 11.93 -9.81 -8.64
N HIS A 143 12.29 -8.58 -8.97
CA HIS A 143 12.85 -8.21 -10.27
C HIS A 143 14.23 -8.83 -10.53
N ALA A 144 15.02 -9.07 -9.48
CA ALA A 144 16.30 -9.78 -9.59
C ALA A 144 16.14 -11.23 -10.05
N THR A 145 14.96 -11.85 -9.88
CA THR A 145 14.69 -13.21 -10.40
C THR A 145 14.42 -13.25 -11.90
N GLY A 146 14.19 -12.10 -12.54
CA GLY A 146 13.88 -12.01 -13.97
C GLY A 146 12.44 -12.36 -14.36
N VAL A 147 11.56 -12.66 -13.39
CA VAL A 147 10.14 -12.98 -13.66
C VAL A 147 9.29 -11.77 -14.04
N THR A 148 9.83 -10.56 -13.88
CA THR A 148 9.21 -9.29 -14.28
C THR A 148 10.31 -8.22 -14.45
N SER A 149 10.05 -7.20 -15.27
CA SER A 149 10.97 -6.08 -15.47
C SER A 149 10.24 -4.76 -15.61
N TYR A 150 10.69 -3.74 -14.86
CA TYR A 150 10.37 -2.35 -15.19
C TYR A 150 11.07 -1.90 -16.48
N ALA A 151 10.39 -1.07 -17.26
CA ALA A 151 10.95 -0.43 -18.45
C ALA A 151 12.02 0.61 -18.10
N ARG A 152 11.90 1.27 -16.94
CA ARG A 152 12.90 2.21 -16.42
C ARG A 152 13.33 1.81 -15.00
N LYS A 153 14.64 1.86 -14.76
CA LYS A 153 15.31 1.34 -13.55
C LYS A 153 16.24 2.43 -13.00
N ASP A 154 15.70 3.29 -12.14
CA ASP A 154 16.44 4.44 -11.59
C ASP A 154 17.14 4.09 -10.26
N ILE A 155 16.56 3.17 -9.49
CA ILE A 155 17.08 2.66 -8.21
C ILE A 155 17.13 1.14 -8.34
N VAL A 156 18.31 0.56 -8.56
CA VAL A 156 18.55 -0.90 -8.51
C VAL A 156 17.38 -1.75 -9.02
N LEU A 157 17.17 -1.81 -10.35
CA LEU A 157 16.08 -2.55 -11.01
C LEU A 157 14.65 -1.96 -10.93
N VAL A 158 14.41 -0.92 -10.14
CA VAL A 158 13.08 -0.32 -9.98
C VAL A 158 13.07 1.21 -10.24
N PRO A 159 11.92 1.82 -10.56
CA PRO A 159 11.86 3.26 -10.85
C PRO A 159 11.86 4.12 -9.57
N ALA A 160 12.36 5.35 -9.68
CA ALA A 160 12.55 6.21 -8.50
C ALA A 160 11.24 6.69 -7.83
N TRP A 161 10.09 6.59 -8.52
CA TRP A 161 8.79 6.92 -7.95
C TRP A 161 8.22 5.78 -7.08
N LEU A 162 8.75 4.56 -7.17
CA LEU A 162 8.20 3.38 -6.49
C LEU A 162 8.19 3.49 -4.96
N PRO A 163 9.27 3.95 -4.28
CA PRO A 163 9.23 4.12 -2.82
C PRO A 163 8.12 5.08 -2.39
N VAL A 164 7.88 6.14 -3.16
CA VAL A 164 6.86 7.14 -2.86
C VAL A 164 5.45 6.59 -3.14
N LEU A 165 5.29 5.72 -4.13
CA LEU A 165 4.04 4.97 -4.32
C LEU A 165 3.72 4.08 -3.11
N TYR A 166 4.72 3.39 -2.54
CA TYR A 166 4.52 2.66 -1.29
C TYR A 166 4.12 3.57 -0.12
N MET A 167 4.68 4.78 -0.02
CA MET A 167 4.25 5.77 0.97
C MET A 167 2.76 6.13 0.83
N GLN A 168 2.21 6.14 -0.40
CA GLN A 168 0.78 6.38 -0.65
C GLN A 168 -0.13 5.24 -0.16
N GLY A 169 0.38 4.00 -0.12
CA GLY A 169 -0.33 2.82 0.38
C GLY A 169 -0.40 2.72 1.90
N ALA A 170 0.53 3.38 2.61
CA ALA A 170 0.62 3.31 4.07
C ALA A 170 -0.65 3.74 4.82
N PRO A 171 -1.31 4.87 4.48
CA PRO A 171 -2.58 5.25 5.09
C PRO A 171 -3.67 4.17 4.97
N LEU A 172 -3.79 3.53 3.80
CA LEU A 172 -4.77 2.46 3.58
C LEU A 172 -4.46 1.24 4.46
N ALA A 173 -3.22 0.77 4.45
CA ALA A 173 -2.81 -0.37 5.26
C ALA A 173 -3.03 -0.12 6.77
N LEU A 174 -2.70 1.07 7.27
CA LEU A 174 -2.97 1.46 8.65
C LEU A 174 -4.47 1.54 8.94
N SER A 175 -5.27 2.14 8.04
CA SER A 175 -6.72 2.22 8.18
C SER A 175 -7.36 0.84 8.22
N ILE A 176 -6.99 -0.07 7.32
CA ILE A 176 -7.48 -1.46 7.33
C ILE A 176 -7.06 -2.17 8.62
N THR A 177 -5.80 -2.07 9.01
CA THR A 177 -5.28 -2.74 10.21
C THR A 177 -5.94 -2.22 11.49
N ARG A 178 -6.10 -0.90 11.62
CA ARG A 178 -6.80 -0.29 12.75
C ARG A 178 -8.27 -0.65 12.77
N TRP A 179 -8.90 -0.79 11.62
CA TRP A 179 -10.29 -1.24 11.50
C TRP A 179 -10.48 -2.71 11.90
N ILE A 180 -9.55 -3.59 11.51
CA ILE A 180 -9.51 -5.01 11.86
C ILE A 180 -9.32 -5.20 13.37
N ARG A 181 -8.34 -4.50 13.95
CA ARG A 181 -7.99 -4.60 15.37
C ARG A 181 -9.12 -4.16 16.31
N GLY A 182 -10.06 -3.35 15.83
CA GLY A 182 -11.22 -2.92 16.62
C GLY A 182 -10.84 -2.03 17.81
N GLU A 183 -11.69 -2.01 18.83
CA GLU A 183 -11.43 -1.29 20.08
C GLU A 183 -10.52 -2.13 20.99
N MET A 184 -9.44 -1.52 21.51
CA MET A 184 -8.73 -2.11 22.63
C MET A 184 -9.54 -1.83 23.90
N PRO A 185 -9.70 -2.81 24.81
CA PRO A 185 -10.23 -2.56 26.14
C PRO A 185 -9.47 -1.40 26.81
N SER A 186 -10.19 -0.52 27.49
CA SER A 186 -9.66 0.69 28.14
C SER A 186 -8.83 0.41 29.40
N ASP A 187 -8.59 -0.85 29.78
CA ASP A 187 -7.95 -1.29 31.04
C ASP A 187 -6.44 -1.04 31.12
N ARG A 188 -5.92 -0.05 30.40
CA ARG A 188 -4.56 0.48 30.60
C ARG A 188 -4.51 2.01 30.57
N ARG A 189 -5.55 2.68 31.06
CA ARG A 189 -5.25 3.89 31.83
C ARG A 189 -4.76 3.37 33.17
N VAL A 190 -3.44 3.33 33.31
CA VAL A 190 -2.83 3.42 34.63
C VAL A 190 -3.43 4.68 35.22
N ASP A 191 -4.20 4.51 36.28
CA ASP A 191 -4.56 5.61 37.17
C ASP A 191 -3.24 6.13 37.73
N ASP A 192 -2.66 7.11 37.04
CA ASP A 192 -1.63 7.99 37.62
C ASP A 192 -2.38 8.99 38.52
N ASP A 193 -2.85 8.49 39.65
CA ASP A 193 -3.15 9.28 40.85
C ASP A 193 -2.23 8.76 41.96
N ASP A 194 -1.04 9.38 42.05
CA ASP A 194 -0.23 9.52 43.27
C ASP A 194 0.57 10.84 43.19
#